data_AF-A0A2R6E619-F1
#
_entry.id   AF-A0A2R6E619-F1
#
_cell.length_a   1.000
_cell.length_b   1.000
_cell.length_c   1.000
_cell.angle_alpha   90.00
_cell.angle_beta   90.00
_cell.angle_gamma   90.00
#
_symmetry.space_group_name_H-M   'P 1'
#
loop_
_entity.id
_entity.type
_entity.pdbx_description
1 polymer ?
#
loop_
_entity_poly.entity_id
_entity_poly.type
_entity_poly.pdbx_seq_one_letter_code
_entity_poly.pdbx_strand_id
1 'polypeptide(L)'
;MKTAYAHGPDSAEFEAAAGTLDTNSVGLADAIGGIAGEEKRDAFLSLWRDHIGYFVDYALAAAGDDEEAKAEAIAELDGYTESAGAFFEEITGGELPASAVADNLREHIATLGGAIDSLDAAING
;
A
#
# COMPACT_ATOMS: atom_id res chain seq x y z
N MET A 1 -9.95 13.73 -0.62
CA MET A 1 -9.44 12.82 -1.67
C MET A 1 -9.17 13.54 -2.99
N LYS A 2 -10.13 14.25 -3.63
CA LYS A 2 -9.85 15.04 -4.85
C LYS A 2 -8.75 16.11 -4.70
N THR A 3 -8.53 16.64 -3.50
CA THR A 3 -7.55 17.72 -3.27
C THR A 3 -6.10 17.21 -3.29
N ALA A 4 -5.74 16.21 -2.49
CA ALA A 4 -4.35 15.74 -2.42
C ALA A 4 -3.82 15.21 -3.76
N TYR A 5 -4.62 14.41 -4.49
CA TYR A 5 -4.25 13.91 -5.82
C TYR A 5 -3.99 15.06 -6.81
N ALA A 6 -4.84 16.10 -6.81
CA ALA A 6 -4.71 17.22 -7.75
C ALA A 6 -3.59 18.21 -7.40
N HIS A 7 -3.12 18.26 -6.14
CA HIS A 7 -2.07 19.20 -5.71
C HIS A 7 -0.68 18.55 -5.63
N GLY A 8 -0.59 17.23 -5.84
CA GLY A 8 0.66 16.49 -5.84
C GLY A 8 1.22 16.18 -4.45
N PRO A 9 2.33 15.42 -4.40
CA PRO A 9 2.89 14.89 -3.15
C PRO A 9 3.54 15.96 -2.27
N ASP A 10 3.91 17.12 -2.83
CA ASP A 10 4.49 18.24 -2.09
C ASP A 10 3.42 19.18 -1.47
N SER A 11 2.14 18.86 -1.61
CA SER A 11 1.05 19.68 -1.08
C SER A 11 0.84 19.50 0.42
N ALA A 12 0.40 20.57 1.10
CA ALA A 12 0.06 20.51 2.53
C ALA A 12 -1.09 19.50 2.80
N GLU A 13 -2.00 19.34 1.83
CA GLU A 13 -3.08 18.35 1.89
C GLU A 13 -2.56 16.92 1.83
N PHE A 14 -1.56 16.65 0.97
CA PHE A 14 -0.90 15.35 0.92
C PHE A 14 -0.13 15.09 2.22
N GLU A 15 0.68 16.04 2.68
CA GLU A 15 1.45 15.91 3.92
C GLU A 15 0.54 15.59 5.13
N ALA A 16 -0.58 16.31 5.27
CA ALA A 16 -1.54 16.07 6.34
C ALA A 16 -2.20 14.67 6.24
N ALA A 17 -2.54 14.24 5.04
CA ALA A 17 -3.12 12.92 4.80
C ALA A 17 -2.10 11.80 5.06
N ALA A 18 -0.87 11.94 4.56
CA ALA A 18 0.22 11.01 4.76
C ALA A 18 0.59 10.86 6.24
N GLY A 19 0.66 11.97 6.99
CA GLY A 19 0.91 11.93 8.44
C GLY A 19 -0.20 11.22 9.23
N THR A 20 -1.46 11.43 8.85
CA THR A 20 -2.59 10.71 9.46
C THR A 20 -2.54 9.21 9.13
N LEU A 21 -2.24 8.87 7.88
CA LEU A 21 -2.08 7.49 7.44
C LEU A 21 -0.93 6.78 8.17
N ASP A 22 0.21 7.45 8.34
CA ASP A 22 1.35 6.89 9.06
C ASP A 22 1.05 6.67 10.54
N THR A 23 0.32 7.59 11.17
CA THR A 23 -0.15 7.42 12.56
C THR A 23 -1.01 6.15 12.71
N ASN A 24 -1.92 5.91 11.76
CA ASN A 24 -2.73 4.69 11.74
C ASN A 24 -1.87 3.44 11.46
N SER A 25 -0.85 3.57 10.60
CA SER A 25 0.08 2.49 10.27
C SER A 25 0.89 2.06 11.49
N VAL A 26 1.37 3.02 12.29
CA VAL A 26 2.02 2.74 13.58
C VAL A 26 1.05 2.04 14.53
N GLY A 27 -0.20 2.49 14.64
CA GLY A 27 -1.20 1.84 15.49
C GLY A 27 -1.50 0.38 15.10
N LEU A 28 -1.56 0.09 13.80
CA LEU A 28 -1.68 -1.28 13.27
C LEU A 28 -0.45 -2.11 13.60
N ALA A 29 0.75 -1.56 13.40
CA ALA A 29 1.99 -2.22 13.73
C ALA A 29 2.08 -2.55 15.22
N ASP A 30 1.71 -1.61 16.10
CA ASP A 30 1.68 -1.82 17.55
C ASP A 30 0.71 -2.95 17.94
N ALA A 31 -0.45 -3.05 17.28
CA ALA A 31 -1.39 -4.15 17.50
C ALA A 31 -0.79 -5.51 17.11
N ILE A 32 -0.09 -5.58 15.96
CA ILE A 32 0.65 -6.79 15.55
C ILE A 32 1.77 -7.09 16.55
N GLY A 33 2.52 -6.08 16.98
CA GLY A 33 3.59 -6.19 17.98
C GLY A 33 3.12 -6.73 19.33
N GLY A 34 1.92 -6.35 19.76
CA GLY A 34 1.31 -6.87 20.98
C GLY A 34 1.07 -8.39 20.96
N ILE A 35 1.01 -9.00 19.77
CA ILE A 35 0.77 -10.44 19.57
C ILE A 35 2.07 -11.16 19.18
N ALA A 36 2.83 -10.58 18.26
CA ALA A 36 3.96 -11.22 17.58
C ALA A 36 5.34 -10.72 18.03
N GLY A 37 5.40 -9.74 18.94
CA GLY A 37 6.64 -9.14 19.45
C GLY A 37 7.17 -7.98 18.62
N GLU A 38 8.15 -7.26 19.19
CA GLU A 38 8.68 -6.00 18.64
C GLU A 38 9.38 -6.17 17.29
N GLU A 39 10.08 -7.28 17.06
CA GLU A 39 10.70 -7.55 15.75
C GLU A 39 9.65 -7.67 14.63
N LYS A 40 8.52 -8.34 14.92
CA LYS A 40 7.44 -8.51 13.94
C LYS A 40 6.60 -7.25 13.76
N ARG A 41 6.48 -6.42 14.81
CA ARG A 41 5.95 -5.06 14.71
C ARG A 41 6.72 -4.25 13.67
N ASP A 42 8.04 -4.20 13.79
CA ASP A 42 8.88 -3.38 12.93
C ASP A 42 8.92 -3.91 11.50
N ALA A 43 8.99 -5.24 11.33
CA ALA A 43 8.88 -5.89 10.03
C ALA A 43 7.53 -5.58 9.35
N PHE A 44 6.41 -5.68 10.10
CA PHE A 44 5.10 -5.31 9.60
C PHE A 44 5.04 -3.84 9.19
N LEU A 45 5.54 -2.93 10.04
CA LEU A 45 5.50 -1.50 9.75
C LEU A 45 6.29 -1.14 8.48
N SER A 46 7.44 -1.79 8.26
CA SER A 46 8.23 -1.61 7.03
C SER A 46 7.43 -2.07 5.82
N LEU A 47 6.97 -3.33 5.81
CA LEU A 47 6.19 -3.90 4.71
C LEU A 47 4.94 -3.07 4.41
N TRP A 48 4.25 -2.63 5.46
CA TRP A 48 3.06 -1.81 5.34
C TRP A 48 3.36 -0.41 4.77
N ARG A 49 4.50 0.21 5.10
CA ARG A 49 4.86 1.50 4.51
C ARG A 49 5.29 1.36 3.06
N ASP A 50 6.01 0.29 2.71
CA ASP A 50 6.41 0.01 1.33
C ASP A 50 5.18 -0.14 0.43
N HIS A 51 4.18 -0.92 0.87
CA HIS A 51 2.92 -1.07 0.11
C HIS A 51 2.19 0.26 -0.12
N ILE A 52 2.17 1.16 0.88
CA ILE A 52 1.57 2.50 0.73
C ILE A 52 2.36 3.30 -0.30
N GLY A 53 3.70 3.27 -0.22
CA GLY A 53 4.59 3.95 -1.14
C GLY A 53 4.33 3.54 -2.58
N TYR A 54 4.24 2.24 -2.86
CA TYR A 54 3.98 1.76 -4.22
C TYR A 54 2.61 2.20 -4.78
N PHE A 55 1.58 2.32 -3.95
CA PHE A 55 0.31 2.92 -4.40
C PHE A 55 0.42 4.42 -4.66
N VAL A 56 1.26 5.14 -3.89
CA VAL A 56 1.57 6.55 -4.19
C VAL A 56 2.30 6.65 -5.52
N ASP A 57 3.29 5.80 -5.77
CA ASP A 57 4.03 5.76 -7.04
C ASP A 57 3.09 5.48 -8.22
N TYR A 58 2.20 4.49 -8.08
CA TYR A 58 1.18 4.21 -9.09
C TYR A 58 0.26 5.41 -9.36
N ALA A 59 -0.18 6.11 -8.30
CA ALA A 59 -1.01 7.29 -8.42
C ALA A 59 -0.29 8.47 -9.11
N LEU A 60 1.00 8.66 -8.82
CA LEU A 60 1.82 9.68 -9.48
C LEU A 60 2.07 9.34 -10.95
N ALA A 61 2.33 8.06 -11.25
CA ALA A 61 2.49 7.57 -12.61
C ALA A 61 1.20 7.74 -13.44
N ALA A 62 0.04 7.42 -12.85
CA ALA A 62 -1.26 7.67 -13.47
C ALA A 62 -1.48 9.16 -13.78
N ALA A 63 -1.24 10.04 -12.81
CA ALA A 63 -1.36 11.49 -13.01
C ALA A 63 -0.38 12.07 -14.06
N GLY A 64 0.72 11.35 -14.33
CA GLY A 64 1.74 11.71 -15.31
C GLY A 64 1.60 11.03 -16.67
N ASP A 65 0.54 10.25 -16.90
CA ASP A 65 0.37 9.39 -18.10
C ASP A 65 1.58 8.45 -18.35
N ASP A 66 2.26 8.00 -17.28
CA ASP A 66 3.47 7.18 -17.35
C ASP A 66 3.14 5.69 -17.17
N GLU A 67 2.83 5.02 -18.27
CA GLU A 67 2.48 3.60 -18.27
C GLU A 67 3.65 2.67 -17.87
N GLU A 68 4.91 3.10 -18.06
CA GLU A 68 6.07 2.30 -17.63
C GLU A 68 6.19 2.32 -16.10
N ALA A 69 6.09 3.51 -15.50
CA ALA A 69 6.09 3.67 -14.05
C ALA A 69 4.87 3.01 -13.38
N LYS A 70 3.68 3.01 -14.02
CA LYS A 70 2.53 2.24 -13.54
C LYS A 70 2.83 0.75 -13.50
N ALA A 71 3.46 0.21 -14.54
CA ALA A 71 3.82 -1.21 -14.59
C ALA A 71 4.87 -1.57 -13.53
N GLU A 72 5.86 -0.70 -13.29
CA GLU A 72 6.85 -0.87 -12.23
C GLU A 72 6.19 -0.90 -10.84
N ALA A 73 5.33 0.06 -10.53
CA ALA A 73 4.61 0.09 -9.27
C ALA A 73 3.73 -1.16 -9.04
N ILE A 74 3.11 -1.69 -10.09
CA ILE A 74 2.35 -2.95 -10.01
C ILE A 74 3.26 -4.16 -9.75
N ALA A 75 4.46 -4.19 -10.33
CA ALA A 75 5.43 -5.26 -10.07
C ALA A 75 5.93 -5.23 -8.63
N GLU A 76 6.22 -4.04 -8.09
CA GLU A 76 6.58 -3.85 -6.68
C GLU A 76 5.44 -4.27 -5.74
N LEU A 77 4.19 -3.90 -6.07
CA LEU A 77 3.00 -4.33 -5.33
C LEU A 77 2.80 -5.85 -5.37
N ASP A 78 3.07 -6.51 -6.50
CA ASP A 78 3.01 -7.97 -6.61
C ASP A 78 4.08 -8.64 -5.73
N GLY A 79 5.32 -8.13 -5.74
CA GLY A 79 6.39 -8.60 -4.84
C GLY A 79 6.07 -8.38 -3.36
N TYR A 80 5.40 -7.28 -3.02
CA TYR A 80 4.86 -7.05 -1.68
C TYR A 80 3.86 -8.14 -1.28
N THR A 81 2.99 -8.62 -2.18
CA THR A 81 2.01 -9.66 -1.83
C THR A 81 2.66 -10.96 -1.36
N GLU A 82 3.81 -11.32 -1.94
CA GLU A 82 4.57 -12.51 -1.54
C GLU A 82 5.18 -12.31 -0.15
N SER A 83 5.81 -11.16 0.08
CA SER A 83 6.45 -10.82 1.36
C SER A 83 5.44 -10.73 2.50
N ALA A 84 4.30 -10.08 2.25
CA ALA A 84 3.19 -9.99 3.21
C ALA A 84 2.56 -11.36 3.46
N GLY A 85 2.37 -12.18 2.42
CA GLY A 85 1.87 -13.54 2.55
C GLY A 85 2.75 -14.39 3.47
N ALA A 86 4.07 -14.39 3.23
CA ALA A 86 5.02 -15.10 4.07
C ALA A 86 5.02 -14.57 5.53
N PHE A 87 4.94 -13.24 5.71
CA PHE A 87 4.86 -12.63 7.03
C PHE A 87 3.63 -13.12 7.81
N PHE A 88 2.44 -13.07 7.21
CA PHE A 88 1.20 -13.47 7.87
C PHE A 88 1.12 -14.97 8.13
N GLU A 89 1.64 -15.80 7.23
CA GLU A 89 1.76 -17.24 7.46
C GLU A 89 2.63 -17.54 8.68
N GLU A 90 3.76 -16.86 8.81
CA GLU A 90 4.67 -17.03 9.95
C GLU A 90 4.00 -16.64 11.28
N ILE A 91 3.46 -15.42 11.38
CA ILE A 91 2.93 -14.92 12.66
C ILE A 91 1.64 -15.61 13.10
N THR A 92 0.96 -16.30 12.18
CA THR A 92 -0.25 -17.09 12.49
C THR A 92 0.03 -18.57 12.65
N GLY A 93 1.28 -19.03 12.49
CA GLY A 93 1.63 -20.44 12.56
C GLY A 93 0.99 -21.28 11.46
N GLY A 94 0.78 -20.69 10.27
CA GLY A 94 0.20 -21.35 9.10
C GLY A 94 -1.32 -21.29 8.99
N GLU A 95 -2.02 -20.66 9.93
CA GLU A 95 -3.49 -20.50 9.85
C GLU A 95 -3.92 -19.59 8.69
N LEU A 96 -3.06 -18.63 8.32
CA LEU A 96 -3.20 -17.84 7.09
C LEU A 96 -2.17 -18.32 6.06
N PRO A 97 -2.53 -19.18 5.08
CA PRO A 97 -1.59 -19.65 4.07
C PRO A 97 -1.06 -18.48 3.22
N ALA A 98 0.25 -18.45 2.99
CA ALA A 98 0.90 -17.33 2.29
C ALA A 98 0.28 -17.06 0.91
N SER A 99 -0.05 -18.12 0.16
CA SER A 99 -0.67 -18.01 -1.16
C SER A 99 -2.08 -17.40 -1.10
N ALA A 100 -2.87 -17.75 -0.08
CA ALA A 100 -4.22 -17.22 0.06
C ALA A 100 -4.20 -15.72 0.42
N VAL A 101 -3.25 -15.31 1.25
CA VAL A 101 -3.00 -13.90 1.57
C VAL A 101 -2.54 -13.15 0.32
N ALA A 102 -1.57 -13.68 -0.41
CA ALA A 102 -1.05 -13.04 -1.62
C ALA A 102 -2.14 -12.86 -2.68
N ASP A 103 -2.98 -13.88 -2.90
CA ASP A 103 -4.09 -13.80 -3.86
C ASP A 103 -5.11 -12.73 -3.47
N ASN A 104 -5.49 -12.64 -2.18
CA ASN A 104 -6.36 -11.56 -1.71
C ASN A 104 -5.74 -10.18 -1.87
N LEU A 105 -4.43 -10.06 -1.63
CA LEU A 105 -3.72 -8.80 -1.81
C LEU A 105 -3.65 -8.39 -3.29
N ARG A 106 -3.51 -9.34 -4.23
CA ARG A 106 -3.62 -9.05 -5.67
C ARG A 106 -4.99 -8.52 -6.06
N GLU A 107 -6.07 -9.09 -5.50
CA GLU A 107 -7.43 -8.56 -5.71
C GLU A 107 -7.59 -7.15 -5.13
N HIS A 108 -7.01 -6.90 -3.95
CA HIS A 108 -6.96 -5.57 -3.34
C HIS A 108 -6.22 -4.57 -4.23
N ILE A 109 -5.05 -4.94 -4.75
CA ILE A 109 -4.25 -4.12 -5.67
C ILE A 109 -5.03 -3.79 -6.94
N ALA A 110 -5.65 -4.78 -7.58
CA ALA A 110 -6.46 -4.55 -8.77
C ALA A 110 -7.63 -3.60 -8.50
N THR A 111 -8.30 -3.77 -7.36
CA THR A 111 -9.45 -2.93 -6.97
C THR A 111 -9.02 -1.48 -6.69
N LEU A 112 -7.94 -1.28 -5.93
CA LEU A 112 -7.46 0.05 -5.57
C LEU A 112 -6.80 0.75 -6.76
N GLY A 113 -6.02 0.04 -7.58
CA GLY A 113 -5.45 0.55 -8.82
C GLY A 113 -6.54 1.05 -9.78
N GLY A 114 -7.60 0.26 -9.98
CA GLY A 114 -8.75 0.69 -10.79
C GLY A 114 -9.50 1.89 -10.21
N ALA A 115 -9.54 2.05 -8.89
CA ALA A 115 -10.10 3.23 -8.24
C ALA A 115 -9.22 4.48 -8.44
N ILE A 116 -7.89 4.33 -8.45
CA ILE A 116 -6.94 5.39 -8.79
C ILE A 116 -7.13 5.81 -10.23
N ASP A 117 -7.15 4.88 -11.18
CA ASP A 117 -7.42 5.16 -12.60
C ASP A 117 -8.76 5.89 -12.80
N SER A 118 -9.81 5.46 -12.09
CA SER A 118 -11.12 6.10 -12.16
C SER A 118 -11.12 7.52 -11.58
N LEU A 119 -10.34 7.76 -10.52
CA LEU A 119 -10.17 9.08 -9.92
C LEU A 119 -9.40 10.00 -10.86
N ASP A 120 -8.33 9.49 -11.47
CA ASP A 120 -7.52 10.21 -12.45
C ASP A 120 -8.36 10.66 -13.63
N ALA A 121 -9.08 9.73 -14.27
CA ALA A 121 -9.98 10.04 -15.39
C ALA A 121 -11.06 11.07 -15.02
N ALA A 122 -11.48 11.14 -13.75
CA ALA A 122 -12.46 12.12 -13.29
C ALA A 122 -11.88 13.51 -12.98
N ILE A 123 -10.55 13.64 -12.89
CA ILE A 123 -9.84 14.90 -12.60
C ILE A 123 -9.15 15.42 -13.87
N ASN A 124 -8.50 14.54 -14.63
CA ASN A 124 -7.63 14.85 -15.76
C ASN A 124 -8.25 14.51 -17.14
N GLY A 125 -9.31 13.70 -17.19
CA GLY A 125 -10.05 13.34 -18.42
C GLY A 125 -11.13 14.34 -18.79
#